data_AF-A0A399G9I7-F1
#
_entry.id   AF-A0A399G9I7-F1
#
_cell.length_a   1.000
_cell.length_b   1.000
_cell.length_c   1.000
_cell.angle_alpha   90.00
_cell.angle_beta   90.00
_cell.angle_gamma   90.00
#
_symmetry.space_group_name_H-M   'P 1'
#
loop_
_entity.id
_entity.type
_entity.pdbx_description
1 polymer ?
#
loop_
_entity_poly.entity_id
_entity_poly.type
_entity_poly.pdbx_seq_one_letter_code
_entity_poly.pdbx_strand_id
1 'polypeptide(L)'
;MSNKNIEPHVNWNGDFNWDGYSTILGAHILQRHIKALIPGYKVTDPRTWPLIREVIAPKYQAKGPPKYLAYDQTLVKSLTCFQGSRSRPSRMSQHLTNLFLYYPFNYDRHNQLREYPHITPDELEEWKKQMRLMGWTTKQEALNQNGATNDHTNDEATKDVSPDAAVDEIMKMLDDSDTDTDMIPYTRVVELEKELEKTREQVSGANKRADTAEGGIKALKVDLAGCSNDLKKSREKVEELRDKVEDLGDEVEELKDEVEGVRYEVEELKAKVKQSNKDVSAAKQKTAVAEQKTVVAEQQILKILEGMRKKKQGAGLQKRQSSKDVSEAQRKKLKIDV
;
A
#
# COMPACT_ATOMS: atom_id res chain seq x y z
N MET A 1 -28.79 18.01 -26.30
CA MET A 1 -28.35 17.42 -25.01
C MET A 1 -27.85 18.56 -24.15
N SER A 2 -28.21 18.60 -22.86
CA SER A 2 -27.87 19.74 -21.99
C SER A 2 -26.34 19.90 -21.93
N ASN A 3 -25.80 21.10 -22.23
CA ASN A 3 -24.37 21.46 -22.12
C ASN A 3 -23.88 21.51 -20.67
N LYS A 4 -24.42 20.65 -19.80
CA LYS A 4 -24.05 20.61 -18.40
C LYS A 4 -22.73 19.87 -18.29
N ASN A 5 -21.82 20.46 -17.52
CA ASN A 5 -20.59 19.82 -17.12
C ASN A 5 -20.92 18.48 -16.46
N ILE A 6 -20.08 17.48 -16.74
CA ILE A 6 -20.21 16.15 -16.19
C ILE A 6 -19.48 16.14 -14.85
N GLU A 7 -20.20 15.72 -13.82
CA GLU A 7 -19.68 15.54 -12.47
C GLU A 7 -19.56 14.04 -12.14
N PRO A 8 -18.67 13.65 -11.22
CA PRO A 8 -18.58 12.29 -10.72
C PRO A 8 -19.90 11.80 -10.12
N HIS A 9 -20.24 10.55 -10.37
CA HIS A 9 -21.59 10.03 -10.15
C HIS A 9 -21.91 9.69 -8.69
N VAL A 10 -20.91 9.27 -7.89
CA VAL A 10 -21.14 8.77 -6.53
C VAL A 10 -20.00 9.20 -5.62
N ASN A 11 -20.32 9.70 -4.42
CA ASN A 11 -19.34 9.90 -3.36
C ASN A 11 -18.90 8.53 -2.82
N TRP A 12 -17.59 8.30 -2.76
CA TRP A 12 -17.05 7.11 -2.12
C TRP A 12 -16.92 7.35 -0.61
N ASN A 13 -17.67 6.59 0.18
CA ASN A 13 -17.65 6.66 1.65
C ASN A 13 -16.87 5.49 2.30
N GLY A 14 -16.15 4.70 1.50
CA GLY A 14 -15.40 3.55 1.99
C GLY A 14 -13.96 3.90 2.33
N ASP A 15 -13.40 3.16 3.29
CA ASP A 15 -11.98 3.19 3.63
C ASP A 15 -11.13 2.85 2.41
N PHE A 16 -10.50 3.86 1.82
CA PHE A 16 -9.70 3.73 0.60
C PHE A 16 -8.22 3.72 0.96
N ASN A 17 -7.67 2.51 1.15
CA ASN A 17 -6.23 2.34 1.32
C ASN A 17 -5.53 2.48 -0.05
N TRP A 18 -4.41 3.19 -0.12
CA TRP A 18 -3.61 3.36 -1.34
C TRP A 18 -2.51 2.31 -1.51
N ASP A 19 -2.20 1.61 -0.42
CA ASP A 19 -1.05 0.73 -0.39
C ASP A 19 -1.28 -0.50 -1.29
N GLY A 20 -0.28 -0.81 -2.12
CA GLY A 20 -0.33 -1.93 -3.08
C GLY A 20 -0.98 -1.66 -4.45
N TYR A 21 -1.73 -0.56 -4.62
CA TYR A 21 -2.51 -0.32 -5.86
C TYR A 21 -1.73 0.31 -7.03
N SER A 22 -0.46 0.65 -6.82
CA SER A 22 0.40 1.23 -7.87
C SER A 22 0.97 0.18 -8.85
N THR A 23 0.84 -1.11 -8.55
CA THR A 23 1.23 -2.21 -9.44
C THR A 23 0.08 -2.57 -10.40
N ILE A 24 0.39 -3.21 -11.54
CA ILE A 24 -0.64 -3.69 -12.49
C ILE A 24 -1.65 -4.61 -11.78
N LEU A 25 -1.14 -5.50 -10.92
CA LEU A 25 -1.97 -6.41 -10.12
C LEU A 25 -2.85 -5.65 -9.13
N GLY A 26 -2.28 -4.64 -8.46
CA GLY A 26 -3.00 -3.73 -7.60
C GLY A 26 -4.15 -3.03 -8.33
N ALA A 27 -3.87 -2.40 -9.46
CA ALA A 27 -4.90 -1.71 -10.26
C ALA A 27 -6.09 -2.63 -10.61
N HIS A 28 -5.83 -3.91 -10.92
CA HIS A 28 -6.90 -4.88 -11.17
C HIS A 28 -7.70 -5.25 -9.92
N ILE A 29 -7.06 -5.40 -8.76
CA ILE A 29 -7.75 -5.67 -7.48
C ILE A 29 -8.65 -4.48 -7.13
N LEU A 30 -8.12 -3.26 -7.26
CA LEU A 30 -8.88 -2.04 -7.02
C LEU A 30 -10.11 -1.93 -7.91
N GLN A 31 -9.96 -2.19 -9.21
CA GLN A 31 -11.06 -2.18 -10.16
C GLN A 31 -12.13 -3.21 -9.79
N ARG A 32 -11.74 -4.41 -9.33
CA ARG A 32 -12.69 -5.43 -8.84
C ARG A 32 -13.45 -4.96 -7.61
N HIS A 33 -12.77 -4.36 -6.63
CA HIS A 33 -13.42 -3.82 -5.42
C HIS A 33 -14.39 -2.69 -5.74
N ILE A 34 -14.00 -1.73 -6.57
CA ILE A 34 -14.88 -0.64 -7.00
C ILE A 34 -16.09 -1.20 -7.73
N LYS A 35 -15.89 -2.17 -8.64
CA LYS A 35 -16.99 -2.78 -9.39
C LYS A 35 -17.94 -3.59 -8.50
N ALA A 36 -17.46 -4.19 -7.42
CA ALA A 36 -18.30 -4.87 -6.45
C ALA A 36 -19.21 -3.89 -5.69
N LEU A 37 -18.70 -2.70 -5.36
CA LEU A 37 -19.44 -1.67 -4.63
C LEU A 37 -20.31 -0.78 -5.54
N ILE A 38 -19.85 -0.55 -6.77
CA ILE A 38 -20.51 0.25 -7.80
C ILE A 38 -20.58 -0.62 -9.07
N PRO A 39 -21.63 -1.44 -9.24
CA PRO A 39 -21.77 -2.35 -10.39
C PRO A 39 -21.71 -1.65 -11.75
N GLY A 40 -22.06 -0.36 -11.79
CA GLY A 40 -22.00 0.48 -12.99
C GLY A 40 -20.61 1.00 -13.35
N TYR A 41 -19.57 0.75 -12.54
CA TYR A 41 -18.23 1.27 -12.77
C TYR A 41 -17.61 0.72 -14.06
N LYS A 42 -17.10 1.64 -14.89
CA LYS A 42 -16.41 1.38 -16.15
C LYS A 42 -15.18 2.28 -16.25
N VAL A 43 -14.00 1.65 -16.34
CA VAL A 43 -12.72 2.35 -16.54
C VAL A 43 -12.74 3.21 -17.81
N THR A 44 -13.48 2.80 -18.84
CA THR A 44 -13.61 3.50 -20.12
C THR A 44 -14.66 4.61 -20.12
N ASP A 45 -15.40 4.80 -19.03
CA ASP A 45 -16.40 5.85 -18.91
C ASP A 45 -16.22 6.64 -17.60
N PRO A 46 -15.57 7.82 -17.64
CA PRO A 46 -15.32 8.63 -16.46
C PRO A 46 -16.61 9.05 -15.76
N ARG A 47 -17.75 9.08 -16.45
CA ARG A 47 -19.07 9.34 -15.83
C ARG A 47 -19.41 8.34 -14.74
N THR A 48 -18.81 7.15 -14.76
CA THR A 48 -19.06 6.10 -13.78
C THR A 48 -18.07 6.09 -12.62
N TRP A 49 -17.08 6.98 -12.64
CA TRP A 49 -16.02 6.98 -11.64
C TRP A 49 -16.51 7.60 -10.32
N PRO A 50 -16.18 6.98 -9.18
CA PRO A 50 -16.52 7.56 -7.89
C PRO A 50 -15.62 8.76 -7.56
N LEU A 51 -16.15 9.68 -6.76
CA LEU A 51 -15.41 10.79 -6.17
C LEU A 51 -14.83 10.39 -4.81
N ILE A 52 -13.50 10.36 -4.72
CA ILE A 52 -12.75 10.08 -3.50
C ILE A 52 -12.48 11.40 -2.78
N ARG A 53 -13.06 11.59 -1.59
CA ARG A 53 -12.87 12.80 -0.78
C ARG A 53 -11.83 12.62 0.32
N GLU A 54 -11.80 11.43 0.90
CA GLU A 54 -10.92 11.09 2.01
C GLU A 54 -10.11 9.85 1.67
N VAL A 55 -8.88 9.81 2.16
CA VAL A 55 -7.95 8.71 1.96
C VAL A 55 -7.37 8.39 3.32
N ILE A 56 -7.35 7.09 3.67
CA ILE A 56 -6.60 6.65 4.83
C ILE A 56 -5.13 6.78 4.46
N ALA A 57 -4.47 7.78 5.04
CA ALA A 57 -3.09 8.12 4.72
C ALA A 57 -2.21 6.85 4.76
N PRO A 58 -1.57 6.48 3.63
CA PRO A 58 -0.70 5.32 3.64
C PRO A 58 0.48 5.60 4.57
N LYS A 59 0.85 4.63 5.42
CA LYS A 59 2.05 4.70 6.27
C LYS A 59 3.34 4.83 5.44
N TYR A 60 3.28 4.54 4.14
CA TYR A 60 4.39 4.59 3.20
C TYR A 60 4.13 5.60 2.07
N GLN A 61 5.20 6.20 1.55
CA GLN A 61 5.15 7.17 0.44
C GLN A 61 4.64 6.49 -0.84
N ALA A 62 3.32 6.46 -1.04
CA ALA A 62 2.74 5.96 -2.28
C ALA A 62 3.24 6.79 -3.48
N LYS A 63 3.56 6.12 -4.59
CA LYS A 63 4.07 6.74 -5.83
C LYS A 63 3.04 7.60 -6.59
N GLY A 64 1.89 7.87 -5.99
CA GLY A 64 0.79 8.65 -6.55
C GLY A 64 -0.57 8.00 -6.30
N PRO A 65 -1.67 8.74 -6.49
CA PRO A 65 -3.01 8.18 -6.34
C PRO A 65 -3.33 7.16 -7.44
N PRO A 66 -4.27 6.24 -7.22
CA PRO A 66 -4.74 5.33 -8.26
C PRO A 66 -5.40 6.04 -9.45
N LYS A 67 -5.10 5.58 -10.66
CA LYS A 67 -5.68 6.12 -11.90
C LYS A 67 -7.15 5.72 -12.07
N TYR A 68 -7.89 6.42 -12.93
CA TYR A 68 -9.28 6.09 -13.31
C TYR A 68 -10.30 6.24 -12.19
N LEU A 69 -10.07 7.28 -11.38
CA LEU A 69 -10.93 7.72 -10.28
C LEU A 69 -11.02 9.25 -10.30
N ALA A 70 -12.11 9.79 -9.75
CA ALA A 70 -12.22 11.21 -9.51
C ALA A 70 -11.78 11.50 -8.06
N TYR A 71 -11.01 12.57 -7.87
CA TYR A 71 -10.55 12.97 -6.54
C TYR A 71 -11.10 14.33 -6.17
N ASP A 72 -11.35 14.54 -4.88
CA ASP A 72 -11.63 15.87 -4.36
C ASP A 72 -10.41 16.77 -4.55
N GLN A 73 -10.67 18.04 -4.86
CA GLN A 73 -9.61 18.98 -5.15
C GLN A 73 -8.70 19.24 -3.93
N THR A 74 -9.27 19.23 -2.72
CA THR A 74 -8.50 19.39 -1.48
C THR A 74 -7.50 18.25 -1.31
N LEU A 75 -7.94 17.03 -1.63
CA LEU A 75 -7.11 15.84 -1.64
C LEU A 75 -6.00 15.95 -2.69
N VAL A 76 -6.31 16.27 -3.95
CA VAL A 76 -5.28 16.44 -5.00
C VAL A 76 -4.25 17.52 -4.64
N LYS A 77 -4.67 18.63 -4.01
CA LYS A 77 -3.78 19.69 -3.55
C LYS A 77 -2.87 19.24 -2.40
N SER A 78 -3.37 18.39 -1.50
CA SER A 78 -2.59 17.85 -0.38
C SER A 78 -1.50 16.86 -0.82
N LEU A 79 -1.62 16.31 -2.03
CA LEU A 79 -0.70 15.31 -2.56
C LEU A 79 0.57 15.94 -3.10
N THR A 80 1.62 15.87 -2.27
CA THR A 80 2.99 16.29 -2.60
C THR A 80 3.54 15.63 -3.86
N CYS A 81 3.04 14.45 -4.25
CA CYS A 81 3.49 13.73 -5.45
C CYS A 81 3.19 14.46 -6.77
N PHE A 82 2.16 15.32 -6.82
CA PHE A 82 1.87 16.13 -8.02
C PHE A 82 2.57 17.49 -8.00
N GLN A 83 3.04 17.93 -6.83
CA GLN A 83 3.64 19.27 -6.68
C GLN A 83 5.11 19.32 -7.08
N GLY A 84 5.68 18.20 -7.55
CA GLY A 84 6.96 18.12 -8.25
C GLY A 84 8.03 19.05 -7.71
N SER A 85 8.93 18.53 -6.86
CA SER A 85 10.24 19.16 -6.70
C SER A 85 10.76 19.54 -8.10
N ARG A 86 11.03 20.83 -8.34
CA ARG A 86 11.47 21.42 -9.63
C ARG A 86 12.78 20.81 -10.20
N SER A 87 13.25 19.70 -9.66
CA SER A 87 14.49 19.04 -9.98
C SER A 87 14.29 18.04 -11.12
N ARG A 88 14.58 18.52 -12.32
CA ARG A 88 14.87 17.79 -13.57
C ARG A 88 13.80 16.78 -14.07
N PRO A 89 13.19 17.02 -15.25
CA PRO A 89 12.36 16.01 -15.89
C PRO A 89 13.23 14.79 -16.26
N SER A 90 13.06 13.68 -15.54
CA SER A 90 13.59 12.39 -15.98
C SER A 90 12.80 11.92 -17.20
N ARG A 91 13.37 11.01 -18.01
CA ARG A 91 12.74 10.42 -19.22
C ARG A 91 11.33 9.84 -19.00
N MET A 92 10.88 9.66 -17.75
CA MET A 92 9.48 9.33 -17.40
C MET A 92 8.49 10.49 -17.60
N SER A 93 8.94 11.74 -17.78
CA SER A 93 8.05 12.91 -17.85
C SER A 93 7.17 12.95 -19.10
N GLN A 94 7.54 12.26 -20.20
CA GLN A 94 6.73 12.16 -21.42
C GLN A 94 5.54 11.19 -21.29
N HIS A 95 5.60 10.21 -20.38
CA HIS A 95 4.48 9.29 -20.10
C HIS A 95 3.57 9.79 -18.98
N LEU A 96 4.09 10.69 -18.12
CA LEU A 96 3.34 11.37 -17.06
C LEU A 96 2.72 12.70 -17.53
N THR A 97 2.96 13.14 -18.78
CA THR A 97 2.54 14.48 -19.24
C THR A 97 1.05 14.60 -19.55
N ASN A 98 0.25 13.56 -19.42
CA ASN A 98 -1.18 13.65 -19.71
C ASN A 98 -1.97 13.28 -18.46
N LEU A 99 -1.86 14.12 -17.42
CA LEU A 99 -2.66 14.00 -16.20
C LEU A 99 -4.15 14.01 -16.52
N PHE A 100 -4.53 14.69 -17.60
CA PHE A 100 -5.88 14.65 -18.17
C PHE A 100 -6.35 13.23 -18.55
N LEU A 101 -5.46 12.35 -19.06
CA LEU A 101 -5.85 10.97 -19.38
C LEU A 101 -6.19 10.16 -18.14
N TYR A 102 -5.46 10.38 -17.06
CA TYR A 102 -5.60 9.57 -15.85
C TYR A 102 -6.60 10.14 -14.84
N TYR A 103 -6.77 11.47 -14.85
CA TYR A 103 -7.61 12.22 -13.93
C TYR A 103 -8.39 13.35 -14.66
N PRO A 104 -9.22 13.02 -15.68
CA PRO A 104 -9.97 13.98 -16.48
C PRO A 104 -10.87 14.96 -15.70
N PHE A 105 -11.32 14.57 -14.49
CA PHE A 105 -12.08 15.46 -13.61
C PHE A 105 -11.21 16.46 -12.86
N ASN A 106 -9.94 16.14 -12.64
CA ASN A 106 -9.04 16.97 -11.84
C ASN A 106 -8.22 17.90 -12.71
N TYR A 107 -7.86 17.48 -13.92
CA TYR A 107 -7.03 18.25 -14.84
C TYR A 107 -7.77 18.55 -16.14
N ASP A 108 -7.42 19.64 -16.79
CA ASP A 108 -7.88 19.96 -18.15
C ASP A 108 -6.95 19.41 -19.23
N ARG A 109 -7.32 19.56 -20.50
CA ARG A 109 -6.50 19.13 -21.66
C ARG A 109 -5.12 19.80 -21.74
N HIS A 110 -4.90 20.86 -20.96
CA HIS A 110 -3.64 21.58 -20.83
C HIS A 110 -2.89 21.22 -19.53
N ASN A 111 -3.33 20.16 -18.85
CA ASN A 111 -2.85 19.68 -17.55
C ASN A 111 -2.94 20.71 -16.42
N GLN A 112 -3.86 21.66 -16.49
CA GLN A 112 -4.14 22.58 -15.41
C GLN A 112 -5.13 21.97 -14.42
N LEU A 113 -4.86 22.13 -13.13
CA LEU A 113 -5.76 21.67 -12.08
C LEU A 113 -7.06 22.49 -12.11
N ARG A 114 -8.20 21.82 -12.22
CA ARG A 114 -9.52 22.46 -12.23
C ARG A 114 -9.91 22.97 -10.85
N GLU A 115 -10.77 23.98 -10.81
CA GLU A 115 -11.35 24.49 -9.57
C GLU A 115 -12.33 23.49 -8.95
N TYR A 116 -13.14 22.83 -9.79
CA TYR A 116 -14.13 21.83 -9.37
C TYR A 116 -13.92 20.52 -10.16
N PRO A 117 -14.22 19.34 -9.59
CA PRO A 117 -14.08 18.07 -10.28
C PRO A 117 -15.16 17.90 -11.36
N HIS A 118 -14.91 18.41 -12.56
CA HIS A 118 -15.85 18.38 -13.67
C HIS A 118 -15.13 18.18 -15.01
N ILE A 119 -15.84 17.64 -16.00
CA ILE A 119 -15.37 17.55 -17.39
C ILE A 119 -16.43 18.09 -18.34
N THR A 120 -16.02 18.93 -19.29
CA THR A 120 -16.93 19.44 -20.33
C THR A 120 -17.23 18.35 -21.36
N PRO A 121 -18.37 18.39 -22.07
CA PRO A 121 -18.69 17.41 -23.11
C PRO A 121 -17.60 17.29 -24.19
N ASP A 122 -17.04 18.42 -24.63
CA ASP A 122 -15.99 18.46 -25.66
C ASP A 122 -14.71 17.79 -25.18
N GLU A 123 -14.30 18.06 -23.94
CA GLU A 123 -13.14 17.43 -23.33
C GLU A 123 -13.35 15.94 -23.11
N LEU A 124 -14.57 15.50 -22.78
CA LEU A 124 -14.86 14.08 -22.65
C LEU A 124 -14.71 13.34 -23.98
N GLU A 125 -15.16 13.92 -25.09
CA GLU A 125 -14.97 13.30 -26.41
C GLU A 125 -13.49 13.25 -26.81
N GLU A 126 -12.72 14.29 -26.49
CA GLU A 126 -11.27 14.29 -26.69
C GLU A 126 -10.56 13.24 -25.81
N TRP A 127 -10.94 13.14 -24.54
CA TRP A 127 -10.43 12.11 -23.63
C TRP A 127 -10.70 10.70 -24.18
N LYS A 128 -11.93 10.43 -24.65
CA LYS A 128 -12.29 9.15 -25.27
C LYS A 128 -11.45 8.86 -26.51
N LYS A 129 -11.24 9.86 -27.36
CA LYS A 129 -10.40 9.73 -28.56
C LYS A 129 -8.97 9.33 -28.19
N GLN A 130 -8.39 9.97 -27.18
CA GLN A 130 -7.03 9.64 -26.72
C GLN A 130 -6.97 8.25 -26.05
N MET A 131 -8.00 7.85 -25.30
CA MET A 131 -8.08 6.50 -24.72
C MET A 131 -8.16 5.40 -25.79
N ARG A 132 -8.85 5.65 -26.92
CA ARG A 132 -8.86 4.74 -28.07
C ARG A 132 -7.47 4.60 -28.70
N LEU A 133 -6.74 5.71 -28.85
CA LEU A 133 -5.37 5.71 -29.38
C LEU A 133 -4.39 4.94 -28.49
N MET A 134 -4.63 4.90 -27.18
CA MET A 134 -3.84 4.12 -26.21
C MET A 134 -4.13 2.61 -26.23
N GLY A 135 -5.04 2.14 -27.10
CA GLY A 135 -5.35 0.71 -27.25
C GLY A 135 -6.17 0.11 -26.09
N TRP A 136 -6.86 0.95 -25.31
CA TRP A 136 -7.66 0.54 -24.15
C TRP A 136 -9.10 0.14 -24.47
N THR A 137 -9.45 -0.04 -25.75
CA THR A 137 -10.76 -0.55 -26.14
C THR A 137 -10.90 -2.02 -25.77
N THR A 138 -11.97 -2.31 -25.02
CA THR A 138 -12.35 -3.67 -24.60
C THR A 138 -12.52 -4.55 -25.85
N LYS A 139 -12.10 -5.82 -25.81
CA LYS A 139 -12.32 -6.80 -26.91
C LYS A 139 -13.78 -6.82 -27.41
N GLN A 140 -14.76 -6.47 -26.58
CA GLN A 140 -16.18 -6.33 -26.95
C GLN A 140 -16.50 -5.12 -27.85
N GLU A 141 -15.77 -4.01 -27.78
CA GLU A 141 -15.94 -2.88 -28.70
C GLU A 141 -15.14 -3.07 -29.99
N ALA A 142 -13.98 -3.74 -29.91
CA ALA A 142 -13.22 -4.13 -31.10
C ALA A 142 -13.99 -5.14 -31.97
N LEU A 143 -14.76 -6.05 -31.37
CA LEU A 143 -15.67 -6.96 -32.10
C LEU A 143 -16.82 -6.24 -32.80
N ASN A 144 -17.30 -5.11 -32.27
CA ASN A 144 -18.40 -4.35 -32.86
C ASN A 144 -17.94 -3.28 -33.87
N GLN A 145 -16.68 -2.83 -33.81
CA GLN A 145 -16.12 -1.88 -34.79
C GLN A 145 -15.46 -2.58 -36.00
N ASN A 146 -15.01 -3.82 -35.85
CA ASN A 146 -14.47 -4.59 -36.97
C ASN A 146 -15.55 -5.15 -37.93
N GLY A 147 -16.84 -4.88 -37.66
CA GLY A 147 -17.95 -5.19 -38.57
C GLY A 147 -18.25 -4.11 -39.61
N ALA A 148 -17.61 -2.93 -39.53
CA ALA A 148 -17.87 -1.83 -40.44
C ALA A 148 -16.63 -0.94 -40.57
N THR A 149 -15.70 -1.37 -41.43
CA THR A 149 -14.73 -0.58 -42.22
C THR A 149 -13.42 -1.36 -42.31
N ASN A 150 -13.38 -2.31 -43.24
CA ASN A 150 -12.19 -2.70 -43.98
C ASN A 150 -12.69 -3.29 -45.31
N ASP A 151 -13.36 -2.44 -46.08
CA ASP A 151 -13.58 -2.65 -47.50
C ASP A 151 -12.87 -1.52 -48.24
N HIS A 152 -11.54 -1.58 -48.20
CA HIS A 152 -10.66 -0.95 -49.17
C HIS A 152 -9.61 -1.99 -49.53
N THR A 153 -10.09 -3.08 -50.12
CA THR A 153 -9.33 -3.75 -51.17
C THR A 153 -9.32 -2.80 -52.37
N ASN A 154 -8.41 -1.83 -52.35
CA ASN A 154 -7.83 -1.39 -53.61
C ASN A 154 -6.87 -2.50 -54.06
N ASP A 155 -7.46 -3.64 -54.43
CA ASP A 155 -6.97 -4.46 -55.55
C ASP A 155 -7.27 -3.67 -56.82
N GLU A 156 -6.63 -2.50 -56.94
CA GLU A 156 -6.38 -1.96 -58.26
C GLU A 156 -5.22 -2.80 -58.78
N ALA A 157 -5.61 -3.88 -59.46
CA ALA A 157 -4.77 -4.85 -60.09
C ALA A 157 -3.50 -4.21 -60.65
N THR A 158 -2.40 -4.30 -59.90
CA THR A 158 -1.16 -4.71 -60.52
C THR A 158 -1.46 -6.10 -61.03
N LYS A 159 -1.96 -6.17 -62.27
CA LYS A 159 -1.89 -7.40 -63.04
C LYS A 159 -0.44 -7.83 -62.89
N ASP A 160 -0.21 -8.87 -62.09
CA ASP A 160 0.97 -9.71 -62.21
C ASP A 160 0.85 -10.30 -63.62
N VAL A 161 1.28 -9.50 -64.60
CA VAL A 161 1.56 -9.98 -65.94
C VAL A 161 2.73 -10.91 -65.69
N SER A 162 2.46 -12.22 -65.70
CA SER A 162 3.50 -13.24 -65.66
C SER A 162 4.62 -12.80 -66.61
N PRO A 163 5.90 -12.91 -66.23
CA PRO A 163 7.00 -12.57 -67.13
C PRO A 163 6.80 -13.18 -68.52
N ASP A 164 6.21 -14.37 -68.60
CA ASP A 164 5.87 -15.05 -69.85
C ASP A 164 4.76 -14.33 -70.65
N ALA A 165 3.72 -13.79 -70.00
CA ALA A 165 2.67 -13.02 -70.66
C ALA A 165 3.16 -11.66 -71.17
N ALA A 166 4.13 -11.04 -70.46
CA ALA A 166 4.77 -9.80 -70.93
C ALA A 166 5.69 -10.07 -72.12
N VAL A 167 6.41 -11.21 -72.11
CA VAL A 167 7.25 -11.65 -73.24
C VAL A 167 6.40 -12.00 -74.46
N ASP A 168 5.26 -12.66 -74.27
CA ASP A 168 4.33 -12.99 -75.36
C ASP A 168 3.70 -11.74 -75.99
N GLU A 169 3.40 -10.71 -75.20
CA GLU A 169 2.88 -9.44 -75.71
C GLU A 169 3.95 -8.63 -76.48
N ILE A 170 5.21 -8.71 -76.05
CA ILE A 170 6.36 -8.15 -76.79
C ILE A 170 6.61 -8.91 -78.10
N MET A 171 6.55 -10.24 -78.09
CA MET A 171 6.66 -11.08 -79.28
C MET A 171 5.54 -10.78 -80.29
N LYS A 172 4.30 -10.58 -79.82
CA LYS A 172 3.19 -10.16 -80.67
C LYS A 172 3.38 -8.79 -81.31
N MET A 173 3.96 -7.83 -80.58
CA MET A 173 4.28 -6.51 -81.13
C MET A 173 5.41 -6.54 -82.15
N LEU A 174 6.26 -7.58 -82.15
CA LEU A 174 7.35 -7.77 -83.10
C LEU A 174 6.90 -8.51 -84.37
N ASP A 175 5.88 -9.37 -84.30
CA ASP A 175 5.37 -10.13 -85.45
C ASP A 175 4.45 -9.30 -86.39
N ASP A 176 3.81 -8.24 -85.89
CA ASP A 176 2.89 -7.39 -86.69
C ASP A 176 3.61 -6.24 -87.45
N SER A 177 4.93 -6.08 -87.34
CA SER A 177 5.67 -4.97 -87.95
C SER A 177 6.26 -5.30 -89.33
N ASP A 178 5.42 -5.66 -90.30
CA ASP A 178 5.79 -5.85 -91.71
C ASP A 178 5.80 -4.52 -92.51
N THR A 179 6.22 -3.41 -91.87
CA THR A 179 6.40 -2.11 -92.56
C THR A 179 7.78 -1.53 -92.29
N ASP A 180 8.53 -1.35 -93.38
CA ASP A 180 9.81 -0.65 -93.62
C ASP A 180 10.03 0.69 -92.85
N THR A 181 10.04 0.67 -91.52
CA THR A 181 10.50 1.77 -90.66
C THR A 181 11.16 1.19 -89.40
N ASP A 182 12.29 0.54 -89.64
CA ASP A 182 13.20 -0.18 -88.75
C ASP A 182 13.91 0.65 -87.67
N MET A 183 13.32 1.72 -87.14
CA MET A 183 13.91 2.44 -86.02
C MET A 183 12.87 2.72 -84.95
N ILE A 184 12.99 1.98 -83.83
CA ILE A 184 12.51 2.48 -82.53
C ILE A 184 13.01 3.93 -82.43
N PRO A 185 12.13 4.93 -82.27
CA PRO A 185 12.56 6.31 -82.20
C PRO A 185 13.62 6.43 -81.10
N TYR A 186 14.80 6.93 -81.44
CA TYR A 186 15.92 7.11 -80.51
C TYR A 186 15.48 7.80 -79.20
N THR A 187 14.49 8.69 -79.29
CA THR A 187 13.83 9.34 -78.15
C THR A 187 13.25 8.36 -77.12
N ARG A 188 12.61 7.26 -77.56
CA ARG A 188 12.03 6.25 -76.66
C ARG A 188 13.12 5.44 -75.94
N VAL A 189 14.23 5.17 -76.61
CA VAL A 189 15.40 4.50 -76.01
C VAL A 189 15.98 5.36 -74.89
N VAL A 190 16.18 6.66 -75.13
CA VAL A 190 16.71 7.61 -74.13
C VAL A 190 15.76 7.75 -72.92
N GLU A 191 14.45 7.75 -73.13
CA GLU A 191 13.48 7.77 -72.03
C GLU A 191 13.54 6.50 -71.18
N LEU A 192 13.59 5.33 -71.82
CA LEU A 192 13.71 4.04 -71.13
C LEU A 192 15.02 3.94 -70.33
N GLU A 193 16.14 4.43 -70.88
CA GLU A 193 17.41 4.49 -70.15
C GLU A 193 17.31 5.37 -68.89
N LYS A 194 16.60 6.50 -68.98
CA LYS A 194 16.37 7.39 -67.83
C LYS A 194 15.47 6.74 -66.78
N GLU A 195 14.42 6.02 -67.19
CA GLU A 195 13.55 5.27 -66.28
C GLU A 195 14.28 4.10 -65.62
N LEU A 196 15.13 3.40 -66.38
CA LEU A 196 15.98 2.33 -65.87
C LEU A 196 16.96 2.86 -64.81
N GLU A 197 17.60 4.00 -65.06
CA GLU A 197 18.53 4.60 -64.11
C GLU A 197 17.81 5.05 -62.82
N LYS A 198 16.64 5.70 -62.95
CA LYS A 198 15.78 6.02 -61.80
C LYS A 198 15.41 4.78 -60.99
N THR A 199 15.08 3.68 -61.66
CA THR A 199 14.73 2.41 -61.00
C THR A 199 15.94 1.81 -60.28
N ARG A 200 17.13 1.87 -60.87
CA ARG A 200 18.39 1.43 -60.24
C ARG A 200 18.70 2.22 -58.98
N GLU A 201 18.53 3.54 -59.01
CA GLU A 201 18.69 4.39 -57.83
C GLU A 201 17.71 4.03 -56.72
N GLN A 202 16.44 3.79 -57.06
CA GLN A 202 15.41 3.38 -56.11
C GLN A 202 15.72 2.02 -55.47
N VAL A 203 16.16 1.03 -56.26
CA VAL A 203 16.57 -0.29 -55.78
C VAL A 203 17.79 -0.18 -54.86
N SER A 204 18.80 0.61 -55.24
CA SER A 204 19.97 0.88 -54.39
C SER A 204 19.57 1.51 -53.04
N GLY A 205 18.64 2.47 -53.06
CA GLY A 205 18.09 3.08 -51.84
C GLY A 205 17.25 2.11 -51.00
N ALA A 206 16.49 1.20 -51.62
CA ALA A 206 15.75 0.15 -50.93
C ALA A 206 16.69 -0.84 -50.25
N ASN A 207 17.76 -1.29 -50.92
CA ASN A 207 18.73 -2.22 -50.35
C ASN A 207 19.44 -1.63 -49.12
N LYS A 208 19.89 -0.36 -49.18
CA LYS A 208 20.49 0.30 -48.02
C LYS A 208 19.54 0.36 -46.81
N ARG A 209 18.25 0.58 -47.04
CA ARG A 209 17.22 0.57 -46.00
C ARG A 209 17.00 -0.84 -45.44
N ALA A 210 17.01 -1.86 -46.30
CA ALA A 210 16.90 -3.26 -45.89
C ALA A 210 18.08 -3.67 -45.00
N ASP A 211 19.32 -3.35 -45.39
CA ASP A 211 20.52 -3.62 -44.60
C ASP A 211 20.46 -2.95 -43.21
N THR A 212 20.01 -1.70 -43.18
CA THR A 212 19.83 -0.95 -41.93
C THR A 212 18.76 -1.59 -41.04
N ALA A 213 17.64 -2.00 -41.62
CA ALA A 213 16.56 -2.68 -40.91
C ALA A 213 17.01 -4.04 -40.36
N GLU A 214 17.76 -4.82 -41.12
CA GLU A 214 18.32 -6.10 -40.67
C GLU A 214 19.27 -5.91 -39.48
N GLY A 215 20.12 -4.87 -39.51
CA GLY A 215 20.95 -4.50 -38.38
C GLY A 215 20.13 -4.14 -37.13
N GLY A 216 19.06 -3.36 -37.29
CA GLY A 216 18.13 -3.02 -36.21
C GLY A 216 17.45 -4.24 -35.60
N ILE A 217 17.00 -5.19 -36.43
CA ILE A 217 16.38 -6.45 -35.99
C ILE A 217 17.37 -7.29 -35.18
N LYS A 218 18.63 -7.38 -35.62
CA LYS A 218 19.68 -8.11 -34.88
C LYS A 218 19.93 -7.49 -33.51
N ALA A 219 20.02 -6.16 -33.43
CA ALA A 219 20.19 -5.45 -32.16
C ALA A 219 19.00 -5.68 -31.21
N LEU A 220 17.77 -5.52 -31.70
CA LEU A 220 16.55 -5.76 -30.91
C LEU A 220 16.47 -7.20 -30.38
N LYS A 221 16.95 -8.18 -31.15
CA LYS A 221 16.98 -9.58 -30.71
C LYS A 221 17.94 -9.80 -29.53
N VAL A 222 19.09 -9.11 -29.53
CA VAL A 222 20.04 -9.14 -28.41
C VAL A 222 19.44 -8.47 -27.18
N ASP A 223 18.84 -7.29 -27.35
CA ASP A 223 18.20 -6.56 -26.24
C ASP A 223 17.06 -7.37 -25.62
N LEU A 224 16.22 -8.01 -26.44
CA LEU A 224 15.13 -8.87 -25.97
C LEU A 224 15.65 -10.05 -25.16
N ALA A 225 16.75 -10.68 -25.58
CA ALA A 225 17.38 -11.76 -24.83
C ALA A 225 17.93 -11.26 -23.47
N GLY A 226 18.53 -10.07 -23.44
CA GLY A 226 18.97 -9.40 -22.22
C GLY A 226 17.81 -9.14 -21.26
N CYS A 227 16.74 -8.49 -21.73
CA CYS A 227 15.54 -8.23 -20.93
C CYS A 227 14.89 -9.52 -20.41
N SER A 228 14.86 -10.59 -21.22
CA SER A 228 14.31 -11.88 -20.78
C SER A 228 15.13 -12.49 -19.64
N ASN A 229 16.46 -12.35 -19.66
CA ASN A 229 17.33 -12.83 -18.60
C ASN A 229 17.16 -12.02 -17.31
N ASP A 230 17.06 -10.69 -17.43
CA ASP A 230 16.84 -9.80 -16.29
C ASP A 230 15.47 -10.04 -15.64
N LEU A 231 14.44 -10.32 -16.45
CA LEU A 231 13.13 -10.72 -15.96
C LEU A 231 13.20 -12.03 -15.17
N LYS A 232 13.95 -13.03 -15.66
CA LYS A 232 14.14 -14.31 -14.97
C LYS A 232 14.79 -14.11 -13.61
N LYS A 233 15.91 -13.36 -13.55
CA LYS A 233 16.61 -13.03 -12.29
C LYS A 233 15.71 -12.26 -11.32
N SER A 234 14.91 -11.32 -11.85
CA SER A 234 13.98 -10.55 -11.02
C SER A 234 12.89 -11.44 -10.43
N ARG A 235 12.37 -12.42 -11.19
CA ARG A 235 11.42 -13.41 -10.68
C ARG A 235 12.03 -14.28 -9.58
N GLU A 236 13.23 -14.79 -9.78
CA GLU A 236 13.95 -15.59 -8.77
C GLU A 236 14.11 -14.81 -7.45
N LYS A 237 14.50 -13.53 -7.53
CA LYS A 237 14.62 -12.66 -6.36
C LYS A 237 13.27 -12.38 -5.67
N VAL A 238 12.18 -12.29 -6.42
CA VAL A 238 10.84 -12.10 -5.86
C VAL A 238 10.39 -13.34 -5.09
N GLU A 239 10.65 -14.55 -5.59
CA GLU A 239 10.37 -15.78 -4.84
C GLU A 239 11.22 -15.87 -3.57
N GLU A 240 12.54 -15.59 -3.64
CA GLU A 240 13.40 -15.57 -2.45
C GLU A 240 12.91 -14.58 -1.37
N LEU A 241 12.44 -13.40 -1.79
CA LEU A 241 11.87 -12.42 -0.86
C LEU A 241 10.53 -12.87 -0.29
N ARG A 242 9.74 -13.63 -1.06
CA ARG A 242 8.46 -14.17 -0.60
C ARG A 242 8.69 -15.21 0.49
N ASP A 243 9.62 -16.14 0.27
CA ASP A 243 9.99 -17.16 1.26
C ASP A 243 10.46 -16.50 2.57
N LYS A 244 11.33 -15.48 2.48
CA LYS A 244 11.77 -14.71 3.66
C LYS A 244 10.64 -13.99 4.40
N VAL A 245 9.61 -13.53 3.68
CA VAL A 245 8.45 -12.88 4.30
C VAL A 245 7.56 -13.90 5.00
N GLU A 246 7.46 -15.12 4.47
CA GLU A 246 6.76 -16.24 5.12
C GLU A 246 7.48 -16.65 6.41
N ASP A 247 8.79 -16.88 6.36
CA ASP A 247 9.61 -17.20 7.54
C ASP A 247 9.49 -16.14 8.65
N LEU A 248 9.54 -14.85 8.30
CA LEU A 248 9.35 -13.75 9.25
C LEU A 248 7.91 -13.69 9.79
N GLY A 249 6.94 -14.14 9.01
CA GLY A 249 5.54 -14.25 9.44
C GLY A 249 5.41 -15.27 10.57
N ASP A 250 6.02 -16.44 10.39
CA ASP A 250 6.03 -17.52 11.38
C ASP A 250 6.76 -17.09 12.67
N GLU A 251 7.93 -16.44 12.56
CA GLU A 251 8.68 -15.92 13.72
C GLU A 251 7.88 -14.88 14.53
N VAL A 252 7.11 -14.02 13.84
CA VAL A 252 6.24 -13.04 14.50
C VAL A 252 5.07 -13.72 15.23
N GLU A 253 4.52 -14.80 14.70
CA GLU A 253 3.46 -15.56 15.36
C GLU A 253 3.98 -16.27 16.62
N GLU A 254 5.16 -16.90 16.55
CA GLU A 254 5.83 -17.52 17.70
C GLU A 254 6.10 -16.48 18.82
N LEU A 255 6.69 -15.33 18.47
CA LEU A 255 6.95 -14.26 19.44
C LEU A 255 5.67 -13.71 20.07
N LYS A 256 4.56 -13.68 19.32
CA LYS A 256 3.27 -13.23 19.85
C LYS A 256 2.75 -14.21 20.89
N ASP A 257 2.86 -15.51 20.63
CA ASP A 257 2.45 -16.55 21.59
C ASP A 257 3.32 -16.52 22.85
N GLU A 258 4.64 -16.32 22.71
CA GLU A 258 5.55 -16.14 23.86
C GLU A 258 5.14 -14.93 24.71
N VAL A 259 4.85 -13.78 24.08
CA VAL A 259 4.42 -12.57 24.77
C VAL A 259 3.10 -12.78 25.52
N GLU A 260 2.14 -13.51 24.93
CA GLU A 260 0.90 -13.87 25.61
C GLU A 260 1.18 -14.78 26.82
N GLY A 261 2.06 -15.77 26.69
CA GLY A 261 2.51 -16.63 27.79
C GLY A 261 3.09 -15.84 28.96
N VAL A 262 4.06 -14.96 28.69
CA VAL A 262 4.67 -14.08 29.70
C VAL A 262 3.62 -13.18 30.36
N ARG A 263 2.64 -12.68 29.60
CA ARG A 263 1.56 -11.85 30.15
C ARG A 263 0.70 -12.63 31.16
N TYR A 264 0.40 -13.89 30.89
CA TYR A 264 -0.30 -14.76 31.85
C TYR A 264 0.51 -14.97 33.13
N GLU A 265 1.80 -15.28 33.01
CA GLU A 265 2.69 -15.46 34.16
C GLU A 265 2.77 -14.20 35.03
N VAL A 266 2.86 -13.02 34.41
CA VAL A 266 2.88 -11.74 35.12
C VAL A 266 1.58 -11.49 35.90
N GLU A 267 0.42 -11.81 35.34
CA GLU A 267 -0.86 -11.66 36.04
C GLU A 267 -0.98 -12.66 37.21
N GLU A 268 -0.49 -13.89 37.04
CA GLU A 268 -0.44 -14.87 38.13
C GLU A 268 0.47 -14.40 39.27
N LEU A 269 1.67 -13.90 38.95
CA LEU A 269 2.59 -13.34 39.93
C LEU A 269 2.00 -12.13 40.66
N LYS A 270 1.32 -11.22 39.95
CA LYS A 270 0.59 -10.10 40.58
C LYS A 270 -0.46 -10.59 41.57
N ALA A 271 -1.20 -11.66 41.24
CA ALA A 271 -2.17 -12.24 42.14
C ALA A 271 -1.51 -12.81 43.41
N LYS A 272 -0.41 -13.57 43.25
CA LYS A 272 0.38 -14.12 44.37
C LYS A 272 0.95 -13.02 45.28
N VAL A 273 1.44 -11.92 44.70
CA VAL A 273 1.94 -10.76 45.47
C VAL A 273 0.82 -10.08 46.25
N LYS A 274 -0.35 -9.86 45.63
CA LYS A 274 -1.53 -9.30 46.32
C LYS A 274 -1.96 -10.17 47.50
N GLN A 275 -1.97 -11.49 47.33
CA GLN A 275 -2.32 -12.41 48.41
C GLN A 275 -1.28 -12.37 49.54
N SER A 276 0.01 -12.44 49.20
CA SER A 276 1.09 -12.35 50.19
C SER A 276 1.04 -11.04 50.99
N ASN A 277 0.71 -9.92 50.35
CA ASN A 277 0.53 -8.64 51.04
C ASN A 277 -0.64 -8.65 52.04
N LYS A 278 -1.75 -9.31 51.72
CA LYS A 278 -2.87 -9.50 52.66
C LYS A 278 -2.44 -10.35 53.86
N ASP A 279 -1.72 -11.45 53.60
CA ASP A 279 -1.26 -12.36 54.65
C ASP A 279 -0.27 -11.66 55.59
N VAL A 280 0.65 -10.87 55.05
CA VAL A 280 1.57 -10.03 55.85
C VAL A 280 0.82 -8.99 56.68
N SER A 281 -0.20 -8.33 56.11
CA SER A 281 -1.02 -7.37 56.84
C SER A 281 -1.76 -8.03 58.01
N ALA A 282 -2.36 -9.19 57.77
CA ALA A 282 -3.05 -9.97 58.79
C ALA A 282 -2.08 -10.45 59.89
N ALA A 283 -0.87 -10.88 59.52
CA ALA A 283 0.17 -11.26 60.47
C ALA A 283 0.58 -10.06 61.36
N LYS A 284 0.81 -8.88 60.77
CA LYS A 284 1.12 -7.65 61.52
C LYS A 284 0.03 -7.25 62.51
N GLN A 285 -1.24 -7.42 62.15
CA GLN A 285 -2.35 -7.17 63.08
C GLN A 285 -2.35 -8.17 64.24
N LYS A 286 -2.14 -9.45 63.95
CA LYS A 286 -2.05 -10.49 64.99
C LYS A 286 -0.90 -10.24 65.96
N THR A 287 0.27 -9.83 65.45
CA THR A 287 1.42 -9.48 66.31
C THR A 287 1.15 -8.26 67.16
N ALA A 288 0.56 -7.19 66.60
CA ALA A 288 0.19 -6.00 67.37
C ALA A 288 -0.81 -6.30 68.51
N VAL A 289 -1.79 -7.18 68.27
CA VAL A 289 -2.72 -7.64 69.30
C VAL A 289 -2.01 -8.47 70.37
N ALA A 290 -1.07 -9.34 69.97
CA ALA A 290 -0.28 -10.12 70.91
C ALA A 290 0.59 -9.21 71.80
N GLU A 291 1.26 -8.22 71.22
CA GLU A 291 2.06 -7.21 71.93
C GLU A 291 1.21 -6.40 72.93
N GLN A 292 -0.01 -5.99 72.57
CA GLN A 292 -0.91 -5.34 73.52
C GLN A 292 -1.28 -6.25 74.69
N LYS A 293 -1.57 -7.53 74.43
CA LYS A 293 -1.89 -8.50 75.47
C LYS A 293 -0.71 -8.73 76.41
N THR A 294 0.52 -8.80 75.90
CA THR A 294 1.71 -8.93 76.75
C THR A 294 1.91 -7.72 77.64
N VAL A 295 1.77 -6.49 77.10
CA VAL A 295 1.85 -5.26 77.90
C VAL A 295 0.79 -5.23 79.01
N VAL A 296 -0.45 -5.62 78.71
CA VAL A 296 -1.52 -5.71 79.72
C VAL A 296 -1.19 -6.73 80.80
N ALA A 297 -0.68 -7.91 80.42
CA ALA A 297 -0.27 -8.94 81.36
C ALA A 297 0.88 -8.47 82.27
N GLU A 298 1.89 -7.80 81.71
CA GLU A 298 3.00 -7.19 82.46
C GLU A 298 2.50 -6.17 83.49
N GLN A 299 1.58 -5.28 83.09
CA GLN A 299 0.98 -4.30 84.01
C GLN A 299 0.17 -4.97 85.14
N GLN A 300 -0.55 -6.04 84.85
CA GLN A 300 -1.28 -6.81 85.86
C GLN A 300 -0.33 -7.47 86.86
N ILE A 301 0.78 -8.07 86.38
CA ILE A 301 1.82 -8.67 87.22
C ILE A 301 2.43 -7.61 88.16
N LEU A 302 2.78 -6.43 87.64
CA LEU A 302 3.33 -5.33 88.45
C LEU A 302 2.36 -4.90 89.56
N LYS A 303 1.06 -4.75 89.26
CA LYS A 303 0.04 -4.43 90.28
C LYS A 303 -0.04 -5.50 91.38
N ILE A 304 0.04 -6.77 91.03
CA ILE A 304 0.04 -7.88 91.99
C ILE A 304 1.27 -7.78 92.89
N LEU A 305 2.45 -7.58 92.30
CA LEU A 305 3.72 -7.44 93.04
C LEU A 305 3.72 -6.25 94.00
N GLU A 306 3.17 -5.09 93.58
CA GLU A 306 3.00 -3.93 94.46
C GLU A 306 2.03 -4.22 95.62
N GLY A 307 0.91 -4.89 95.34
CA GLY A 307 -0.04 -5.32 96.36
C GLY A 307 0.59 -6.25 97.40
N MET A 308 1.41 -7.21 96.94
CA MET A 308 2.19 -8.09 97.81
C MET A 308 3.21 -7.32 98.67
N ARG A 309 3.93 -6.34 98.09
CA ARG A 309 4.89 -5.49 98.81
C ARG A 309 4.20 -4.68 99.92
N LYS A 310 3.04 -4.06 99.63
CA LYS A 310 2.25 -3.30 100.62
C LYS A 310 1.75 -4.19 101.76
N LYS A 311 1.23 -5.39 101.46
CA LYS A 311 0.82 -6.36 102.49
C LYS A 311 1.98 -6.77 103.40
N LYS A 312 3.17 -7.02 102.83
CA LYS A 312 4.38 -7.36 103.60
C LYS A 312 4.82 -6.21 104.54
N GLN A 313 4.73 -4.96 104.08
CA GLN A 313 5.01 -3.79 104.92
C GLN A 313 3.97 -3.61 106.05
N GLY A 314 2.68 -3.78 105.76
CA GLY A 314 1.61 -3.69 106.76
C GLY A 314 1.71 -4.77 107.84
N ALA A 315 2.01 -6.02 107.44
CA ALA A 315 2.26 -7.11 108.40
C ALA A 315 3.48 -6.83 109.28
N GLY A 316 4.55 -6.23 108.73
CA GLY A 316 5.71 -5.81 109.50
C GLY A 316 5.40 -4.72 110.53
N LEU A 317 4.53 -3.76 110.18
CA LEU A 317 4.05 -2.71 111.09
C LEU A 317 3.17 -3.27 112.21
N GLN A 318 2.21 -4.16 111.91
CA GLN A 318 1.40 -4.84 112.93
C GLN A 318 2.24 -5.69 113.88
N LYS A 319 3.28 -6.37 113.37
CA LYS A 319 4.20 -7.15 114.20
C LYS A 319 5.03 -6.24 115.14
N ARG A 320 5.42 -5.05 114.66
CA ARG A 320 6.07 -4.03 115.49
C ARG A 320 5.13 -3.43 116.52
N GLN A 321 3.88 -3.16 116.17
CA GLN A 321 2.86 -2.60 117.06
C GLN A 321 2.53 -3.60 118.19
N SER A 322 2.21 -4.85 117.83
CA SER A 322 1.95 -5.92 118.81
C SER A 322 3.17 -6.24 119.69
N SER A 323 4.39 -6.19 119.15
CA SER A 323 5.60 -6.27 119.97
C SER A 323 5.71 -5.10 120.95
N LYS A 324 5.37 -3.87 120.54
CA LYS A 324 5.34 -2.69 121.40
C LYS A 324 4.28 -2.82 122.50
N ASP A 325 3.09 -3.27 122.15
CA ASP A 325 1.96 -3.47 123.07
C ASP A 325 2.28 -4.56 124.10
N VAL A 326 2.91 -5.67 123.68
CA VAL A 326 3.39 -6.72 124.59
C VAL A 326 4.50 -6.20 125.50
N SER A 327 5.45 -5.42 124.98
CA SER A 327 6.52 -4.81 125.77
C SER A 327 5.99 -3.80 126.78
N GLU A 328 4.95 -3.03 126.40
CA GLU A 328 4.31 -2.05 127.27
C GLU A 328 3.46 -2.73 128.36
N ALA A 329 2.77 -3.83 128.03
CA ALA A 329 2.06 -4.66 128.99
C ALA A 329 3.03 -5.33 130.00
N GLN A 330 4.19 -5.81 129.54
CA GLN A 330 5.23 -6.35 130.41
C GLN A 330 5.82 -5.27 131.35
N ARG A 331 6.04 -4.05 130.85
CA ARG A 331 6.45 -2.90 131.68
C ARG A 331 5.41 -2.51 132.73
N LYS A 332 4.10 -2.59 132.42
CA LYS A 332 3.04 -2.31 133.38
C LYS A 332 2.95 -3.37 134.48
N LYS A 333 3.16 -4.66 134.16
CA LYS A 333 3.21 -5.74 135.17
C LYS A 333 4.37 -5.55 136.17
N LEU A 334 5.57 -5.19 135.68
CA LEU A 334 6.75 -4.97 136.54
C LEU A 334 6.62 -3.73 137.47
N LYS A 335 5.66 -2.84 137.25
CA LYS A 335 5.40 -1.66 138.10
C LYS A 335 4.39 -1.92 139.23
N ILE A 336 3.76 -3.09 139.26
CA ILE A 336 2.75 -3.46 140.28
C ILE A 336 3.39 -4.31 141.40
N ASP A 337 4.60 -4.84 141.17
CA ASP A 337 5.32 -5.69 142.12
C ASP A 337 6.45 -4.96 142.90
N VAL A 338 6.41 -3.62 142.98
CA VAL A 338 7.30 -2.77 143.80
C VAL A 338 6.44 -1.85 144.64
#